data_AF-A0A4S4JYC0-F1
#
_entry.id   AF-A0A4S4JYC0-F1
#
_cell.length_a   1.000
_cell.length_b   1.000
_cell.length_c   1.000
_cell.angle_alpha   90.00
_cell.angle_beta   90.00
_cell.angle_gamma   90.00
#
_symmetry.space_group_name_H-M   'P 1'
#
loop_
_entity.id
_entity.type
_entity.pdbx_description
1 polymer ?
#
loop_
_entity_poly.entity_id
_entity_poly.type
_entity_poly.pdbx_seq_one_letter_code
_entity_poly.pdbx_strand_id
1 'polypeptide(L)'
;MDVIINIIVVGLVAFFLINKFMPVKGVKQISASELKKELKRKDVQFIDVRTSGEFSRNKINTFKNMPLHELSQKASQLSKEKEVVVICQSGMRSNKASKVLRKMGFKKITNVKGGMSAWN
;
A
#
# COMPACT_ATOMS: atom_id res chain seq x y z
N MET A 1 -3.73 18.83 -37.97
CA MET A 1 -4.58 17.99 -37.09
C MET A 1 -3.72 17.03 -36.26
N ASP A 2 -2.64 16.48 -36.82
CA ASP A 2 -1.80 15.46 -36.16
C ASP A 2 -1.03 15.96 -34.92
N VAL A 3 -0.58 17.22 -34.92
CA VAL A 3 0.13 17.80 -33.75
C VAL A 3 -0.78 17.88 -32.52
N ILE A 4 -2.05 18.27 -32.71
CA ILE A 4 -3.03 18.37 -31.62
C ILE A 4 -3.35 16.97 -31.08
N ILE A 5 -3.55 15.99 -31.97
CA ILE A 5 -3.78 14.59 -31.60
C ILE A 5 -2.59 14.04 -30.81
N ASN A 6 -1.35 14.29 -31.26
CA ASN A 6 -0.15 13.86 -30.55
C ASN A 6 -0.02 14.51 -29.16
N ILE A 7 -0.32 15.80 -29.02
CA ILE A 7 -0.32 16.48 -27.72
C ILE A 7 -1.35 15.85 -26.77
N ILE A 8 -2.56 15.55 -27.27
CA ILE A 8 -3.62 14.90 -26.47
C ILE A 8 -3.17 13.49 -26.04
N VAL A 9 -2.60 12.71 -26.96
CA VAL A 9 -2.11 11.35 -26.66
C VAL A 9 -0.98 11.39 -25.63
N VAL A 10 0.01 12.27 -25.80
CA VAL A 10 1.11 12.44 -24.83
C VAL A 10 0.57 12.90 -23.48
N GLY A 11 -0.39 13.83 -23.45
CA GLY A 11 -1.06 14.28 -22.24
C GLY A 11 -1.80 13.15 -21.51
N LEU A 12 -2.54 12.31 -22.24
CA LEU A 12 -3.25 11.15 -21.68
C LEU A 12 -2.29 10.09 -21.14
N VAL A 13 -1.22 9.79 -21.88
CA VAL A 13 -0.19 8.85 -21.43
C VAL A 13 0.51 9.38 -20.17
N ALA A 14 0.93 10.65 -20.18
CA ALA A 14 1.54 11.28 -19.02
C ALA A 14 0.60 11.27 -17.81
N PHE A 15 -0.68 11.62 -18.00
CA PHE A 15 -1.70 11.58 -16.96
C PHE A 15 -1.85 10.17 -16.38
N PHE A 16 -1.92 9.14 -17.23
CA PHE A 16 -2.06 7.75 -16.79
C PHE A 16 -0.83 7.27 -16.01
N LEU A 17 0.38 7.66 -16.43
CA LEU A 17 1.61 7.35 -15.73
C LEU A 17 1.66 8.06 -14.36
N ILE A 18 1.37 9.36 -14.30
CA ILE A 18 1.39 10.14 -13.06
C ILE A 18 0.40 9.56 -12.04
N ASN A 19 -0.82 9.20 -12.45
CA ASN A 19 -1.84 8.65 -11.56
C ASN A 19 -1.47 7.27 -10.98
N LYS A 20 -0.58 6.53 -11.65
CA LYS A 20 -0.10 5.23 -11.20
C LYS A 20 0.96 5.35 -10.10
N PHE A 21 1.81 6.37 -10.18
CA PHE A 21 2.96 6.54 -9.27
C PHE A 21 2.72 7.50 -8.11
N MET A 22 1.68 8.34 -8.16
CA MET A 22 1.38 9.24 -7.04
C MET A 22 0.94 8.48 -5.77
N PRO A 23 1.48 8.87 -4.59
CA PRO A 23 1.03 8.35 -3.32
C PRO A 23 -0.41 8.75 -3.07
N VAL A 24 -1.11 7.93 -2.30
CA VAL A 24 -2.53 8.14 -2.08
C VAL A 24 -2.76 9.29 -1.10
N LYS A 25 -3.44 10.37 -1.53
CA LYS A 25 -3.72 11.57 -0.69
C LYS A 25 -4.31 11.22 0.68
N GLY A 26 -3.61 11.52 1.78
CA GLY A 26 -4.04 11.20 3.15
C GLY A 26 -3.61 9.81 3.65
N VAL A 27 -2.72 9.11 2.96
CA VAL A 27 -1.98 7.96 3.53
C VAL A 27 -0.62 8.45 4.01
N LYS A 28 -0.30 8.18 5.27
CA LYS A 28 1.04 8.40 5.82
C LYS A 28 2.02 7.46 5.13
N GLN A 29 3.21 7.93 4.81
CA GLN A 29 4.24 7.12 4.16
C GLN A 29 5.44 7.04 5.08
N ILE A 30 5.88 5.82 5.41
CA ILE A 30 7.04 5.58 6.26
C ILE A 30 8.10 4.80 5.50
N SER A 31 9.36 5.02 5.83
CA SER A 31 10.50 4.22 5.40
C SER A 31 10.60 2.89 6.17
N ALA A 32 11.43 1.98 5.68
CA ALA A 32 11.72 0.73 6.38
C ALA A 32 12.43 0.94 7.73
N SER A 33 13.24 2.00 7.87
CA SER A 33 13.89 2.35 9.13
C SER A 33 12.89 2.86 10.17
N GLU A 34 11.90 3.66 9.75
CA GLU A 34 10.80 4.09 10.60
C GLU A 34 9.88 2.93 10.99
N LEU A 35 9.65 1.97 10.09
CA LEU A 35 8.88 0.77 10.38
C LEU A 35 9.44 0.01 11.61
N LYS A 36 10.76 -0.07 11.76
CA LYS A 36 11.39 -0.71 12.95
C LYS A 36 10.90 -0.12 14.28
N LYS A 37 10.64 1.19 14.31
CA LYS A 37 10.12 1.90 15.50
C LYS A 37 8.63 1.60 15.69
N GLU A 38 7.87 1.61 14.59
CA GLU A 38 6.42 1.37 14.60
C GLU A 38 6.07 -0.05 15.06
N LEU A 39 6.90 -1.07 14.75
CA LEU A 39 6.70 -2.47 15.17
C LEU A 39 6.55 -2.68 16.69
N LYS A 40 6.99 -1.73 17.52
CA LYS A 40 6.86 -1.79 18.98
C LYS A 40 5.47 -1.34 19.47
N ARG A 41 4.67 -0.70 18.63
CA ARG A 41 3.33 -0.21 19.00
C ARG A 41 2.32 -1.34 19.02
N LYS A 42 1.55 -1.43 20.10
CA LYS A 42 0.53 -2.48 20.31
C LYS A 42 -0.84 -2.13 19.73
N ASP A 43 -1.11 -0.85 19.44
CA ASP A 43 -2.41 -0.38 18.92
C ASP A 43 -2.38 -0.08 17.42
N VAL A 44 -1.67 -0.92 16.67
CA VAL A 44 -1.50 -0.80 15.21
C VAL A 44 -1.76 -2.15 14.56
N GLN A 45 -2.41 -2.13 13.41
CA GLN A 45 -2.72 -3.31 12.62
C GLN A 45 -1.74 -3.42 11.46
N PHE A 46 -0.91 -4.45 11.46
CA PHE A 46 0.09 -4.68 10.42
C PHE A 46 -0.40 -5.70 9.40
N ILE A 47 -0.53 -5.32 8.13
CA ILE A 47 -0.98 -6.20 7.05
C ILE A 47 0.04 -6.26 5.91
N ASP A 48 0.32 -7.48 5.45
CA ASP A 48 1.16 -7.76 4.28
C ASP A 48 0.27 -8.21 3.14
N VAL A 49 0.23 -7.40 2.07
CA VAL A 49 -0.64 -7.63 0.92
C VAL A 49 0.01 -8.41 -0.23
N ARG A 50 1.19 -9.00 0.02
CA ARG A 50 1.81 -9.97 -0.88
C ARG A 50 1.01 -11.27 -0.97
N THR A 51 1.37 -12.10 -1.94
CA THR A 51 0.81 -13.46 -2.03
C THR A 51 1.22 -14.29 -0.81
N SER A 52 0.43 -15.30 -0.47
CA SER A 52 0.75 -16.18 0.67
C SER A 52 2.07 -16.92 0.50
N GLY A 53 2.45 -17.26 -0.74
CA GLY A 53 3.76 -17.85 -1.04
C GLY A 53 4.94 -16.90 -0.85
N GLU A 54 4.79 -15.60 -1.17
CA GLU A 54 5.82 -14.60 -0.84
C GLU A 54 5.93 -14.38 0.67
N PHE A 55 4.79 -14.34 1.36
CA PHE A 55 4.73 -14.14 2.80
C PHE A 55 5.33 -15.33 3.56
N SER A 56 5.05 -16.56 3.15
CA SER A 56 5.59 -17.75 3.82
C SER A 56 7.12 -17.86 3.71
N ARG A 57 7.71 -17.39 2.60
CA ARG A 57 9.17 -17.43 2.38
C ARG A 57 9.95 -16.46 3.26
N ASN A 58 9.45 -15.24 3.44
CA ASN A 58 10.07 -14.24 4.29
C ASN A 58 8.98 -13.26 4.78
N LYS A 59 8.75 -13.23 6.10
CA LYS A 59 7.74 -12.41 6.76
C LYS A 59 8.33 -11.64 7.94
N ILE A 60 7.67 -10.53 8.25
CA ILE A 60 7.81 -9.84 9.53
C ILE A 60 6.74 -10.41 10.46
N ASN A 61 7.14 -10.99 11.61
CA ASN A 61 6.22 -11.76 12.48
C ASN A 61 4.99 -10.99 12.97
N THR A 62 5.08 -9.67 13.13
CA THR A 62 3.97 -8.82 13.56
C THR A 62 2.89 -8.65 12.48
N PHE A 63 3.23 -8.89 11.21
CA PHE A 63 2.31 -8.72 10.08
C PHE A 63 1.41 -9.93 9.89
N LYS A 64 0.15 -9.67 9.54
CA LYS A 64 -0.79 -10.68 9.05
C LYS A 64 -0.86 -10.64 7.53
N ASN A 65 -0.84 -11.80 6.88
CA ASN A 65 -1.01 -11.84 5.43
C ASN A 65 -2.47 -11.61 5.05
N MET A 66 -2.70 -10.61 4.20
CA MET A 66 -4.00 -10.29 3.62
C MET A 66 -3.76 -9.91 2.15
N PRO A 67 -3.61 -10.91 1.25
CA PRO A 67 -3.26 -10.68 -0.14
C PRO A 67 -4.15 -9.62 -0.80
N LEU A 68 -3.56 -8.77 -1.65
CA LEU A 68 -4.27 -7.63 -2.24
C LEU A 68 -5.62 -8.00 -2.92
N HIS A 69 -5.69 -9.18 -3.55
CA HIS A 69 -6.90 -9.65 -4.23
C HIS A 69 -8.01 -10.06 -3.27
N GLU A 70 -7.69 -10.43 -2.03
CA GLU A 70 -8.64 -10.82 -0.99
C GLU A 70 -8.96 -9.66 -0.03
N LEU A 71 -8.21 -8.56 -0.13
CA LEU A 71 -8.28 -7.43 0.80
C LEU A 71 -9.70 -6.90 0.98
N SER A 72 -10.47 -6.73 -0.11
CA SER A 72 -11.85 -6.22 -0.03
C SER A 72 -12.77 -7.14 0.78
N GLN A 73 -12.52 -8.45 0.77
CA GLN A 73 -13.31 -9.43 1.51
C GLN A 73 -12.86 -9.56 2.97
N LYS A 74 -11.54 -9.51 3.20
CA LYS A 74 -10.92 -9.73 4.52
C LYS A 74 -10.77 -8.47 5.36
N ALA A 75 -10.87 -7.27 4.79
CA ALA A 75 -10.70 -6.02 5.51
C ALA A 75 -11.77 -5.78 6.59
N SER A 76 -12.91 -6.49 6.55
CA SER A 76 -13.90 -6.48 7.64
C SER A 76 -13.35 -6.98 8.98
N GLN A 77 -12.24 -7.74 8.96
CA GLN A 77 -11.53 -8.21 10.16
C GLN A 77 -10.67 -7.11 10.80
N LEU A 78 -10.52 -5.96 10.13
CA LEU A 78 -9.72 -4.84 10.62
C LEU A 78 -10.62 -3.77 11.26
N SER A 79 -10.13 -3.09 12.29
CA SER A 79 -10.82 -1.94 12.88
C SER A 79 -10.53 -0.70 12.05
N LYS A 80 -11.59 0.05 11.71
CA LYS A 80 -11.47 1.31 10.95
C LYS A 80 -10.88 2.47 11.77
N GLU A 81 -10.92 2.36 13.10
CA GLU A 81 -10.45 3.39 14.04
C GLU A 81 -8.96 3.25 14.37
N LYS A 82 -8.41 2.04 14.25
CA LYS A 82 -7.00 1.77 14.46
C LYS A 82 -6.19 2.09 13.21
N GLU A 83 -4.91 2.39 13.42
CA GLU A 83 -3.99 2.60 12.31
C GLU A 83 -3.68 1.27 11.62
N VAL A 84 -3.78 1.25 10.30
CA VAL A 84 -3.40 0.10 9.47
C VAL A 84 -2.10 0.40 8.74
N VAL A 85 -1.04 -0.32 9.11
CA VAL A 85 0.26 -0.28 8.43
C VAL A 85 0.28 -1.37 7.36
N VAL A 86 0.51 -0.98 6.12
CA VAL A 86 0.42 -1.83 4.94
C VAL A 86 1.79 -1.95 4.27
N ILE A 87 2.22 -3.19 4.03
CA ILE A 87 3.46 -3.50 3.31
C ILE A 87 3.20 -4.44 2.13
N CYS A 88 4.03 -4.36 1.11
CA CYS A 88 4.12 -5.39 0.07
C CYS A 88 5.59 -5.60 -0.33
N GLN A 89 5.88 -6.19 -1.50
CA GLN A 89 7.27 -6.39 -1.95
C GLN A 89 8.01 -5.07 -2.20
N SER A 90 7.49 -4.17 -3.04
CA SER A 90 8.19 -2.95 -3.49
C SER A 90 7.48 -1.63 -3.16
N GLY A 91 6.32 -1.67 -2.51
CA GLY A 91 5.45 -0.51 -2.24
C GLY A 91 4.29 -0.29 -3.23
N MET A 92 4.33 -0.92 -4.43
CA MET A 92 3.28 -0.72 -5.43
C MET A 92 1.92 -1.32 -5.04
N ARG A 93 1.91 -2.57 -4.55
CA ARG A 93 0.68 -3.26 -4.14
C ARG A 93 0.11 -2.67 -2.86
N SER A 94 0.96 -2.26 -1.92
CA SER A 94 0.54 -1.62 -0.68
C SER A 94 -0.05 -0.22 -0.90
N ASN A 95 0.43 0.52 -1.90
CA ASN A 95 -0.23 1.75 -2.36
C ASN A 95 -1.64 1.49 -2.94
N LYS A 96 -1.83 0.40 -3.71
CA LYS A 96 -3.17 0.00 -4.18
C LYS A 96 -4.07 -0.43 -3.01
N ALA A 97 -3.56 -1.24 -2.10
CA ALA A 97 -4.28 -1.63 -0.88
C ALA A 97 -4.71 -0.41 -0.05
N SER A 98 -3.82 0.57 0.08
CA SER A 98 -4.10 1.85 0.75
C SER A 98 -5.26 2.62 0.11
N LYS A 99 -5.36 2.62 -1.23
CA LYS A 99 -6.52 3.18 -1.97
C LYS A 99 -7.80 2.42 -1.61
N VAL A 100 -7.76 1.09 -1.60
CA VAL A 100 -8.92 0.25 -1.27
C VAL A 100 -9.39 0.49 0.16
N LEU A 101 -8.49 0.42 1.13
CA LEU A 101 -8.80 0.66 2.54
C LEU A 101 -9.41 2.05 2.76
N ARG A 102 -8.86 3.10 2.14
CA ARG A 102 -9.47 4.43 2.28
C ARG A 102 -10.88 4.49 1.70
N LYS A 103 -11.13 3.88 0.54
CA LYS A 103 -12.48 3.80 -0.04
C LYS A 103 -13.46 3.04 0.87
N MET A 104 -12.97 2.08 1.66
CA MET A 104 -13.76 1.33 2.64
C MET A 104 -14.00 2.08 3.96
N GLY A 105 -13.46 3.30 4.10
CA GLY A 105 -13.66 4.17 5.26
C GLY A 105 -12.61 4.05 6.37
N PHE A 106 -11.45 3.44 6.09
CA PHE A 106 -10.34 3.44 7.04
C PHE A 106 -9.71 4.84 7.12
N LYS A 107 -9.61 5.38 8.34
CA LYS A 107 -9.18 6.77 8.58
C LYS A 107 -7.67 6.91 8.66
N LYS A 108 -7.00 5.95 9.31
CA LYS A 108 -5.55 5.98 9.59
C LYS A 108 -4.87 4.85 8.84
N ILE A 109 -4.19 5.20 7.74
CA ILE A 109 -3.48 4.22 6.90
C ILE A 109 -2.05 4.70 6.70
N THR A 110 -1.12 3.78 6.91
CA THR A 110 0.30 4.02 6.76
C THR A 110 0.88 3.01 5.76
N ASN A 111 1.52 3.50 4.70
CA ASN A 111 2.18 2.67 3.70
C ASN A 111 3.70 2.65 3.91
N VAL A 112 4.29 1.46 3.84
CA VAL A 112 5.75 1.30 3.91
C VAL A 112 6.35 1.49 2.52
N LYS A 113 7.13 2.56 2.35
CA LYS A 113 7.88 2.86 1.11
C LYS A 113 8.96 1.80 0.87
N GLY A 114 9.12 1.39 -0.38
CA GLY A 114 10.09 0.37 -0.78
C GLY A 114 9.70 -1.06 -0.40
N GLY A 115 8.70 -1.24 0.46
CA GLY A 115 8.19 -2.56 0.86
C GLY A 115 9.24 -3.44 1.55
N MET A 116 9.07 -4.75 1.44
CA MET A 116 10.02 -5.75 1.95
C MET A 116 11.40 -5.65 1.28
N SER A 117 11.49 -5.15 0.05
CA SER A 117 12.76 -4.93 -0.63
C SER A 117 13.64 -3.87 0.03
N ALA A 118 13.05 -2.91 0.75
CA ALA A 118 13.80 -1.91 1.53
C ALA A 118 13.98 -2.29 3.00
N TRP A 119 13.31 -3.36 3.45
CA TRP A 119 13.39 -3.88 4.81
C TRP A 119 14.55 -4.86 4.99
N ASN A 120 14.75 -5.72 3.99
CA ASN A 120 15.84 -6.69 3.95
C ASN A 120 17.17 -6.03 3.61
#